data_AF-A0A519LV07-F1
#
_entry.id   AF-A0A519LV07-F1
#
_cell.length_a   1.000
_cell.length_b   1.000
_cell.length_c   1.000
_cell.angle_alpha   90.00
_cell.angle_beta   90.00
_cell.angle_gamma   90.00
#
_symmetry.space_group_name_H-M   'P 1'
#
loop_
_entity.id
_entity.type
_entity.pdbx_description
1 polymer ?
#
loop_
_entity_poly.entity_id
_entity_poly.type
_entity_poly.pdbx_seq_one_letter_code
_entity_poly.pdbx_strand_id
1 'polypeptide(L)'
;MLVKTKAIVISSLRYQEKGLIVKCFTESDGLKSYFIRDAFSAKKSNQKVAYFQPLSLLEIEASHKNKGTLEYFKEVKLAHPYHSINTDITKTTIAIFLSEMLHHSIKEEEKNQELYSFLETALLWLDSHDEAANFHLILLLEVTKYLGFYPDGSVNNHDYFEMTDGIFIPFESLSCLSLNETQLFR
;
A
#
# COMPACT_ATOMS: atom_id res chain seq x y z
N MET A 1 5.52 -21.18 10.85
CA MET A 1 4.34 -21.92 10.34
C MET A 1 4.32 -21.82 8.83
N LEU A 2 3.86 -22.86 8.14
CA LEU A 2 3.60 -22.78 6.71
C LEU A 2 2.27 -22.07 6.49
N VAL A 3 2.27 -21.00 5.71
CA VAL A 3 1.09 -20.16 5.48
C VAL A 3 0.90 -19.97 3.98
N LYS A 4 -0.35 -20.07 3.53
CA LYS A 4 -0.79 -19.65 2.21
C LYS A 4 -1.67 -18.42 2.39
N THR A 5 -1.28 -17.28 1.82
CA THR A 5 -1.95 -16.00 2.03
C THR A 5 -1.82 -15.12 0.79
N LYS A 6 -2.73 -14.16 0.64
CA LYS A 6 -2.50 -13.04 -0.26
C LYS A 6 -1.54 -12.02 0.37
N ALA A 7 -0.85 -11.27 -0.47
CA ALA A 7 0.09 -10.24 -0.06
C ALA A 7 0.16 -9.08 -1.06
N ILE A 8 0.37 -7.87 -0.56
CA ILE A 8 0.62 -6.66 -1.35
C ILE A 8 2.10 -6.31 -1.21
N VAL A 9 2.80 -6.09 -2.33
CA VAL A 9 4.20 -5.63 -2.30
C VAL A 9 4.25 -4.17 -1.84
N ILE A 10 4.85 -3.90 -0.69
CA ILE A 10 4.98 -2.54 -0.13
C ILE A 10 6.31 -1.91 -0.50
N SER A 11 7.39 -2.68 -0.53
CA SER A 11 8.66 -2.17 -1.04
C SER A 11 9.58 -3.31 -1.48
N SER A 12 10.53 -2.98 -2.35
CA SER A 12 11.55 -3.90 -2.83
C SER A 12 12.92 -3.24 -2.82
N LEU A 13 13.90 -3.89 -2.22
CA LEU A 13 15.27 -3.40 -2.08
C LEU A 13 16.25 -4.42 -2.68
N ARG A 14 17.07 -3.97 -3.63
CA ARG A 14 18.18 -4.80 -4.13
C ARG A 14 19.18 -5.05 -3.01
N TYR A 15 19.55 -6.31 -2.82
CA TYR A 15 20.49 -6.74 -1.78
C TYR A 15 21.67 -7.46 -2.42
N GLN A 16 22.87 -6.90 -2.28
CA GLN A 16 24.08 -7.39 -2.95
C GLN A 16 23.87 -7.49 -4.48
N GLU A 17 24.68 -8.30 -5.17
CA GLU A 17 24.61 -8.41 -6.63
C GLU A 17 23.33 -9.10 -7.13
N LYS A 18 22.88 -10.14 -6.42
CA LYS A 18 21.88 -11.11 -6.89
C LYS A 18 20.65 -11.26 -5.99
N GLY A 19 20.64 -10.62 -4.82
CA GLY A 19 19.55 -10.70 -3.85
C GLY A 19 18.51 -9.60 -4.05
N LEU A 20 17.28 -9.89 -3.63
CA LEU A 20 16.20 -8.93 -3.50
C LEU A 20 15.52 -9.15 -2.15
N ILE A 21 15.30 -8.07 -1.41
CA ILE A 21 14.47 -8.08 -0.20
C ILE A 21 13.15 -7.43 -0.57
N VAL A 22 12.03 -8.11 -0.30
CA VAL A 22 10.70 -7.59 -0.59
C VAL A 22 9.92 -7.54 0.71
N LYS A 23 9.42 -6.35 1.06
CA LYS A 23 8.48 -6.18 2.17
C LYS A 23 7.08 -6.29 1.60
N CYS A 24 6.29 -7.22 2.12
CA CYS A 24 4.89 -7.36 1.75
C CYS A 24 3.98 -7.14 2.97
N PHE A 25 2.85 -6.52 2.74
CA PHE A 25 1.73 -6.53 3.68
C PHE A 25 0.87 -7.75 3.38
N THR A 26 0.83 -8.69 4.30
CA THR A 26 0.12 -9.97 4.15
C THR A 26 -1.24 -9.91 4.83
N GLU A 27 -2.24 -10.57 4.24
CA GLU A 27 -3.57 -10.66 4.84
C GLU A 27 -3.54 -11.44 6.18
N SER A 28 -2.66 -12.43 6.31
CA SER A 28 -2.60 -13.33 7.47
C SER A 28 -1.77 -12.82 8.64
N ASP A 29 -0.62 -12.19 8.40
CA ASP A 29 0.40 -11.91 9.42
C ASP A 29 0.93 -10.47 9.36
N GLY A 30 0.23 -9.55 8.70
CA GLY A 30 0.67 -8.15 8.59
C GLY A 30 1.94 -8.00 7.76
N LEU A 31 2.81 -7.03 8.13
CA LEU A 31 4.07 -6.81 7.42
C LEU A 31 5.07 -7.95 7.62
N LYS A 32 5.60 -8.49 6.51
CA LYS A 32 6.71 -9.46 6.49
C LYS A 32 7.72 -9.10 5.42
N SER A 33 8.99 -9.33 5.71
CA SER A 33 10.09 -9.13 4.75
C SER A 33 10.63 -10.47 4.27
N TYR A 34 10.79 -10.62 2.97
CA TYR A 34 11.20 -11.86 2.32
C TYR A 34 12.51 -11.68 1.58
N PHE A 35 13.40 -12.67 1.67
CA PHE A 35 14.64 -12.69 0.90
C PHE A 35 14.52 -13.60 -0.32
N ILE A 36 14.76 -13.04 -1.50
CA ILE A 36 14.87 -13.76 -2.76
C ILE A 36 16.33 -13.82 -3.17
N ARG A 37 16.88 -15.04 -3.19
CA ARG A 37 18.22 -15.30 -3.70
C ARG A 37 18.19 -15.48 -5.21
N ASP A 38 19.15 -14.88 -5.90
CA ASP A 38 19.30 -14.94 -7.36
C ASP A 38 18.10 -14.36 -8.12
N ALA A 39 17.44 -13.34 -7.56
CA ALA A 39 16.25 -12.71 -8.14
C ALA A 39 16.48 -12.31 -9.61
N PHE A 40 17.66 -11.79 -9.92
CA PHE A 40 18.03 -11.30 -11.26
C PHE A 40 18.64 -12.37 -12.18
N SER A 41 18.66 -13.65 -11.79
CA SER A 41 19.26 -14.72 -12.59
C SER A 41 18.26 -15.31 -13.59
N ALA A 42 18.62 -15.31 -14.87
CA ALA A 42 17.80 -15.91 -15.94
C ALA A 42 17.52 -17.42 -15.78
N LYS A 43 18.28 -18.14 -14.93
CA LYS A 43 18.19 -19.60 -14.76
C LYS A 43 17.06 -20.07 -13.83
N LYS A 44 16.49 -19.20 -12.99
CA LYS A 44 15.42 -19.56 -12.04
C LYS A 44 14.12 -18.86 -12.45
N SER A 45 13.40 -19.44 -13.40
CA SER A 45 12.20 -18.81 -13.99
C SER A 45 10.96 -18.75 -13.10
N ASN A 46 10.97 -19.40 -11.92
CA ASN A 46 9.78 -19.48 -11.06
C ASN A 46 9.49 -18.21 -10.25
N GLN A 47 10.46 -17.32 -10.05
CA GLN A 47 10.25 -16.05 -9.33
C GLN A 47 10.68 -14.90 -10.24
N LYS A 48 9.76 -14.45 -11.10
CA LYS A 48 10.02 -13.32 -11.99
C LYS A 48 10.11 -12.06 -11.13
N VAL A 49 11.24 -11.34 -11.18
CA VAL A 49 11.42 -10.03 -10.50
C VAL A 49 10.25 -9.08 -10.80
N ALA A 50 9.65 -9.23 -11.97
CA ALA A 50 8.46 -8.50 -12.40
C ALA A 50 7.23 -8.67 -11.49
N TYR A 51 7.16 -9.70 -10.63
CA TYR A 51 6.07 -9.84 -9.66
C TYR A 51 6.25 -8.92 -8.46
N PHE A 52 7.46 -8.44 -8.21
CA PHE A 52 7.79 -7.61 -7.04
C PHE A 52 7.81 -6.13 -7.39
N GLN A 53 6.94 -5.69 -8.30
CA GLN A 53 6.71 -4.28 -8.56
C GLN A 53 5.89 -3.65 -7.42
N PRO A 54 6.03 -2.34 -7.17
CA PRO A 54 5.23 -1.61 -6.19
C PRO A 54 3.74 -1.95 -6.26
N LEU A 55 3.14 -2.28 -5.11
CA LEU A 55 1.71 -2.58 -4.95
C LEU A 55 1.18 -3.74 -5.79
N SER A 56 2.04 -4.64 -6.26
CA SER A 56 1.62 -5.89 -6.91
C SER A 56 0.83 -6.78 -5.94
N LEU A 57 -0.27 -7.37 -6.42
CA LEU A 57 -1.07 -8.35 -5.67
C LEU A 57 -0.53 -9.76 -5.90
N LEU A 58 -0.13 -10.41 -4.82
CA LEU A 58 0.47 -11.74 -4.82
C LEU A 58 -0.39 -12.75 -4.07
N GLU A 59 -0.34 -13.99 -4.50
CA GLU A 59 -0.67 -15.16 -3.70
C GLU A 59 0.64 -15.89 -3.38
N ILE A 60 0.92 -16.09 -2.10
CA ILE A 60 2.20 -16.63 -1.63
C ILE A 60 1.98 -17.87 -0.75
N GLU A 61 2.90 -18.82 -0.86
CA GLU A 61 3.13 -19.83 0.16
C GLU A 61 4.49 -19.53 0.81
N ALA A 62 4.53 -19.34 2.13
CA ALA A 62 5.74 -18.97 2.85
C ALA A 62 5.82 -19.66 4.22
N SER A 63 7.05 -19.77 4.73
CA SER A 63 7.28 -20.24 6.10
C SER A 63 7.55 -19.05 6.99
N HIS A 64 6.54 -18.54 7.71
CA HIS A 64 6.72 -17.46 8.68
C HIS A 64 7.32 -17.99 9.97
N LYS A 65 8.56 -17.58 10.28
CA LYS A 65 9.20 -17.85 11.56
C LYS A 65 8.72 -16.88 12.64
N ASN A 66 8.24 -15.69 12.25
CA ASN A 66 7.72 -14.65 13.16
C ASN A 66 8.73 -14.27 14.25
N LYS A 67 10.01 -14.14 13.86
CA LYS A 67 11.12 -13.75 14.74
C LYS A 67 11.74 -12.38 14.36
N GLY A 68 11.05 -11.58 13.56
CA GLY A 68 11.59 -10.33 13.01
C GLY A 68 12.73 -10.52 12.01
N THR A 69 12.92 -11.72 11.48
CA THR A 69 13.96 -12.05 10.48
C THR A 69 13.38 -12.11 9.08
N LEU A 70 14.23 -12.07 8.06
CA LEU A 70 13.82 -12.33 6.68
C LEU A 70 13.21 -13.73 6.54
N GLU A 71 12.04 -13.78 5.93
CA GLU A 71 11.31 -14.98 5.58
C GLU A 71 11.63 -15.42 4.14
N TYR A 72 11.11 -16.57 3.73
CA TYR A 72 11.37 -17.13 2.41
C TYR A 72 10.08 -17.63 1.77
N PHE A 73 9.89 -17.28 0.50
CA PHE A 73 8.83 -17.85 -0.31
C PHE A 73 9.12 -19.31 -0.66
N LYS A 74 8.12 -20.16 -0.54
CA LYS A 74 8.07 -21.47 -1.19
C LYS A 74 7.47 -21.38 -2.59
N GLU A 75 6.36 -20.65 -2.72
CA GLU A 75 5.70 -20.38 -3.99
C GLU A 75 5.22 -18.93 -4.04
N VAL A 76 5.24 -18.32 -5.24
CA VAL A 76 4.73 -16.97 -5.49
C VAL A 76 4.01 -16.96 -6.83
N LYS A 77 2.80 -16.41 -6.86
CA LYS A 77 2.01 -16.14 -8.06
C LYS A 77 1.42 -14.73 -7.97
N LEU A 78 1.09 -14.15 -9.11
CA LEU A 78 0.24 -12.96 -9.12
C LEU A 78 -1.17 -13.39 -8.70
N ALA A 79 -1.72 -12.74 -7.67
CA ALA A 79 -3.13 -12.92 -7.31
C ALA A 79 -4.02 -12.23 -8.36
N HIS A 80 -3.57 -11.09 -8.87
CA HIS A 80 -4.22 -10.36 -9.96
C HIS A 80 -3.17 -9.72 -10.87
N PRO A 81 -3.12 -10.07 -12.17
CA PRO A 81 -2.29 -9.35 -13.13
C PRO A 81 -2.98 -8.02 -13.51
N TYR A 82 -2.38 -6.90 -13.12
CA TYR A 82 -2.91 -5.58 -13.51
C TYR A 82 -2.92 -5.37 -15.02
N HIS A 83 -3.97 -4.74 -15.51
CA HIS A 83 -4.16 -4.41 -16.92
C HIS A 83 -3.52 -3.07 -17.31
N SER A 84 -3.63 -2.06 -16.45
CA SER A 84 -3.24 -0.69 -16.77
C SER A 84 -2.23 -0.08 -15.79
N ILE A 85 -2.19 -0.50 -14.51
CA ILE A 85 -1.27 0.08 -13.52
C ILE A 85 0.20 0.04 -13.99
N ASN A 86 0.60 -1.02 -14.68
CA ASN A 86 2.00 -1.21 -15.12
C ASN A 86 2.31 -0.62 -16.51
N THR A 87 1.30 -0.12 -17.23
CA THR A 87 1.45 0.37 -18.62
C THR A 87 1.06 1.83 -18.77
N ASP A 88 0.15 2.33 -17.94
CA ASP A 88 -0.20 3.73 -17.84
C ASP A 88 0.80 4.44 -16.91
N ILE A 89 1.44 5.49 -17.43
CA ILE A 89 2.48 6.22 -16.70
C ILE A 89 1.95 6.91 -15.45
N THR A 90 0.74 7.48 -15.50
CA THR A 90 0.12 8.17 -14.37
C THR A 90 -0.18 7.18 -13.26
N LYS A 91 -0.79 6.04 -13.59
CA LYS A 91 -1.08 4.98 -12.60
C LYS A 91 0.19 4.33 -12.03
N THR A 92 1.21 4.14 -12.86
CA THR A 92 2.52 3.63 -12.41
C THR A 92 3.13 4.58 -11.39
N THR A 93 3.15 5.89 -11.67
CA THR A 93 3.68 6.90 -10.75
C THR A 93 2.88 6.97 -9.46
N ILE A 94 1.55 6.89 -9.53
CA ILE A 94 0.67 6.79 -8.37
C ILE A 94 1.02 5.58 -7.51
N ALA A 95 1.18 4.40 -8.11
CA ALA A 95 1.52 3.18 -7.39
C ALA A 95 2.89 3.27 -6.70
N ILE A 96 3.90 3.83 -7.37
CA ILE A 96 5.23 4.06 -6.78
C ILE A 96 5.13 5.00 -5.58
N PHE A 97 4.44 6.13 -5.74
CA PHE A 97 4.26 7.11 -4.67
C PHE A 97 3.55 6.49 -3.45
N LEU A 98 2.43 5.81 -3.68
CA LEU A 98 1.66 5.15 -2.63
C LEU A 98 2.46 4.04 -1.95
N SER A 99 3.26 3.28 -2.69
CA SER A 99 4.15 2.26 -2.13
C SER A 99 5.11 2.85 -1.10
N GLU A 100 5.70 4.01 -1.41
CA GLU A 100 6.60 4.70 -0.49
C GLU A 100 5.84 5.26 0.72
N MET A 101 4.68 5.89 0.51
CA MET A 101 3.86 6.40 1.63
C MET A 101 3.43 5.28 2.56
N LEU A 102 2.87 4.19 2.03
CA LEU A 102 2.44 3.03 2.80
C LEU A 102 3.62 2.34 3.51
N HIS A 103 4.83 2.36 2.92
CA HIS A 103 6.03 1.84 3.56
C HIS A 103 6.39 2.58 4.86
N HIS A 104 6.20 3.90 4.90
CA HIS A 104 6.47 4.71 6.09
C HIS A 104 5.30 4.77 7.06
N SER A 105 4.07 4.62 6.56
CA SER A 105 2.84 4.71 7.35
C SER A 105 2.49 3.41 8.06
N ILE A 106 2.56 2.26 7.38
CA ILE A 106 2.24 0.96 7.98
C ILE A 106 3.49 0.46 8.72
N LYS A 107 3.39 0.31 10.04
CA LYS A 107 4.51 -0.14 10.89
C LYS A 107 4.20 -1.43 11.64
N GLU A 108 2.93 -1.77 11.74
CA GLU A 108 2.43 -2.90 12.51
C GLU A 108 2.79 -4.22 11.80
N GLU A 109 3.44 -5.11 12.55
CA GLU A 109 3.67 -6.50 12.13
C GLU A 109 2.49 -7.42 12.47
N GLU A 110 1.39 -6.85 12.99
CA GLU A 110 0.17 -7.58 13.33
C GLU A 110 -0.79 -7.64 12.14
N LYS A 111 -1.68 -8.64 12.20
CA LYS A 111 -2.72 -8.83 11.20
C LYS A 111 -3.71 -7.65 11.24
N ASN A 112 -3.86 -6.97 10.10
CA ASN A 112 -4.93 -6.00 9.89
C ASN A 112 -5.68 -6.32 8.59
N GLN A 113 -6.70 -7.17 8.70
CA GLN A 113 -7.44 -7.70 7.56
C GLN A 113 -8.34 -6.65 6.89
N GLU A 114 -8.84 -5.69 7.67
CA GLU A 114 -9.68 -4.62 7.14
C GLU A 114 -8.87 -3.68 6.24
N LEU A 115 -7.70 -3.24 6.71
CA LEU A 115 -6.77 -2.44 5.89
C LEU A 115 -6.31 -3.22 4.65
N TYR A 116 -6.01 -4.51 4.80
CA TYR A 116 -5.61 -5.35 3.66
C TYR A 116 -6.71 -5.38 2.58
N SER A 117 -7.94 -5.68 2.99
CA SER A 117 -9.09 -5.79 2.08
C SER A 117 -9.41 -4.45 1.40
N PHE A 118 -9.28 -3.35 2.15
CA PHE A 118 -9.42 -2.00 1.63
C PHE A 118 -8.36 -1.70 0.56
N LEU A 119 -7.07 -1.94 0.85
CA LEU A 119 -5.98 -1.70 -0.11
C LEU A 119 -6.14 -2.56 -1.37
N GLU A 120 -6.45 -3.86 -1.22
CA GLU A 120 -6.71 -4.73 -2.37
C GLU A 120 -7.83 -4.17 -3.25
N THR A 121 -8.96 -3.79 -2.65
CA THR A 121 -10.11 -3.24 -3.37
C THR A 121 -9.76 -1.93 -4.07
N ALA A 122 -9.08 -1.01 -3.39
CA ALA A 122 -8.72 0.29 -3.95
C ALA A 122 -7.72 0.16 -5.10
N LEU A 123 -6.76 -0.77 -5.02
CA LEU A 123 -5.81 -1.02 -6.10
C LEU A 123 -6.46 -1.65 -7.33
N LEU A 124 -7.43 -2.56 -7.14
CA LEU A 124 -8.25 -3.09 -8.23
C LEU A 124 -9.11 -1.99 -8.88
N TRP A 125 -9.60 -1.03 -8.07
CA TRP A 125 -10.31 0.14 -8.60
C TRP A 125 -9.38 1.00 -9.46
N LEU A 126 -8.17 1.34 -8.97
CA LEU A 126 -7.18 2.10 -9.73
C LEU A 126 -6.85 1.43 -11.08
N ASP A 127 -6.71 0.11 -11.10
CA ASP A 127 -6.39 -0.63 -12.32
C ASP A 127 -7.53 -0.62 -13.36
N SER A 128 -8.79 -0.53 -12.90
CA SER A 128 -9.98 -0.62 -13.76
C SER A 128 -10.55 0.72 -14.22
N HIS A 129 -10.10 1.87 -13.67
CA HIS A 129 -10.65 3.20 -13.95
C HIS A 129 -9.65 4.14 -14.62
N ASP A 130 -10.06 4.88 -15.65
CA ASP A 130 -9.17 5.79 -16.37
C ASP A 130 -8.85 7.08 -15.59
N GLU A 131 -9.84 7.62 -14.86
CA GLU A 131 -9.69 8.84 -14.06
C GLU A 131 -9.05 8.55 -12.70
N ALA A 132 -7.72 8.57 -12.67
CA ALA A 132 -6.93 8.21 -11.49
C ALA A 132 -6.24 9.39 -10.78
N ALA A 133 -6.36 10.63 -11.30
CA ALA A 133 -5.51 11.76 -10.89
C ALA A 133 -5.50 11.99 -9.37
N ASN A 134 -6.67 11.94 -8.72
CA ASN A 134 -6.81 12.19 -7.27
C ASN A 134 -6.82 10.91 -6.43
N PHE A 135 -6.65 9.73 -7.04
CA PHE A 135 -6.78 8.44 -6.34
C PHE A 135 -5.86 8.34 -5.13
N HIS A 136 -4.59 8.75 -5.27
CA HIS A 136 -3.61 8.67 -4.19
C HIS A 136 -3.96 9.56 -2.99
N LEU A 137 -4.58 10.72 -3.22
CA LEU A 137 -5.02 11.62 -2.16
C LEU A 137 -6.17 10.99 -1.36
N ILE A 138 -7.17 10.47 -2.08
CA ILE A 138 -8.32 9.78 -1.47
C ILE A 138 -7.85 8.54 -0.72
N LEU A 139 -6.96 7.74 -1.32
CA LEU A 139 -6.42 6.54 -0.67
C LEU A 139 -5.71 6.90 0.63
N LEU A 140 -4.82 7.90 0.62
CA LEU A 140 -4.09 8.30 1.82
C LEU A 140 -5.04 8.79 2.91
N LEU A 141 -6.04 9.60 2.57
CA LEU A 141 -7.07 10.04 3.50
C LEU A 141 -7.81 8.84 4.11
N GLU A 142 -8.30 7.92 3.30
CA GLU A 142 -9.05 6.75 3.76
C GLU A 142 -8.18 5.76 4.58
N VAL A 143 -6.90 5.63 4.25
CA VAL A 143 -5.94 4.81 5.03
C VAL A 143 -5.83 5.32 6.47
N THR A 144 -5.95 6.63 6.72
CA THR A 144 -5.83 7.17 8.08
C THR A 144 -6.83 6.54 9.06
N LYS A 145 -8.05 6.18 8.60
CA LYS A 145 -9.07 5.47 9.41
C LYS A 145 -8.50 4.21 10.07
N TYR A 146 -7.67 3.48 9.34
CA TYR A 146 -7.03 2.25 9.80
C TYR A 146 -5.78 2.49 10.66
N LEU A 147 -5.21 3.69 10.60
CA LEU A 147 -4.07 4.14 11.41
C LEU A 147 -4.51 4.82 12.71
N GLY A 148 -5.82 4.91 12.97
CA GLY A 148 -6.37 5.40 14.23
C GLY A 148 -6.63 6.91 14.30
N PHE A 149 -6.63 7.61 13.16
CA PHE A 149 -7.02 9.02 13.07
C PHE A 149 -7.77 9.29 11.77
N TYR A 150 -8.68 10.25 11.75
CA TYR A 150 -9.38 10.65 10.53
C TYR A 150 -9.91 12.08 10.74
N PRO A 151 -10.08 12.89 9.67
CA PRO A 151 -10.76 14.17 9.77
C PRO A 151 -12.10 14.07 10.51
N ASP A 152 -12.27 14.85 11.58
CA ASP A 152 -13.51 14.84 12.35
C ASP A 152 -14.58 15.71 11.68
N GLY A 153 -15.44 15.06 10.89
CA GLY A 153 -16.60 15.67 10.26
C GLY A 153 -17.88 15.68 11.12
N SER A 154 -17.81 15.40 12.42
CA SER A 154 -19.02 15.30 13.27
C SER A 154 -19.83 16.59 13.37
N VAL A 155 -19.20 17.75 13.11
CA VAL A 155 -19.86 19.06 13.14
C VAL A 155 -20.22 19.52 11.73
N ASN A 156 -21.49 19.33 11.36
CA ASN A 156 -22.03 19.54 10.00
C ASN A 156 -22.14 21.00 9.52
N ASN A 157 -21.43 21.98 10.10
CA ASN A 157 -21.66 23.39 9.77
C ASN A 157 -20.39 24.27 9.80
N HIS A 158 -19.22 23.67 9.59
CA HIS A 158 -17.92 24.34 9.66
C HIS A 158 -17.20 24.24 8.31
N ASP A 159 -16.90 25.39 7.70
CA ASP A 159 -16.50 25.47 6.28
C ASP A 159 -15.00 25.35 6.01
N TYR A 160 -14.16 25.35 7.05
CA TYR A 160 -12.71 25.33 6.93
C TYR A 160 -12.13 24.10 7.61
N PHE A 161 -11.28 23.34 6.91
CA PHE A 161 -10.52 22.25 7.52
C PHE A 161 -9.22 22.79 8.12
N GLU A 162 -9.08 22.69 9.44
CA GLU A 162 -7.87 23.05 10.19
C GLU A 162 -6.91 21.84 10.17
N MET A 163 -5.71 22.06 9.60
CA MET A 163 -4.77 20.97 9.28
C MET A 163 -4.01 20.42 10.49
N THR A 164 -3.91 21.17 11.58
CA THR A 164 -3.10 20.80 12.75
C THR A 164 -3.82 19.78 13.62
N ASP A 165 -5.08 20.05 13.91
CA ASP A 165 -5.96 19.26 14.75
C ASP A 165 -6.83 18.31 13.92
N GLY A 166 -6.92 18.53 12.59
CA GLY A 166 -7.67 17.66 11.68
C GLY A 166 -9.19 17.77 11.86
N ILE A 167 -9.67 18.96 12.16
CA ILE A 167 -11.09 19.24 12.45
C ILE A 167 -11.64 20.32 11.53
N PHE A 168 -12.96 20.34 11.36
CA PHE A 168 -13.61 21.46 10.69
C PHE A 168 -13.91 22.58 11.70
N ILE A 169 -13.63 23.84 11.33
CA ILE A 169 -13.92 25.05 12.13
C ILE A 169 -14.74 26.09 11.34
N PRO A 170 -15.48 27.01 12.01
CA PRO A 170 -16.40 27.93 11.33
C PRO A 170 -15.73 29.20 10.76
N PHE A 171 -14.46 29.47 11.07
CA PHE A 171 -13.74 30.66 10.63
C PHE A 171 -12.36 30.29 10.09
N GLU A 172 -11.87 31.06 9.14
CA GLU A 172 -10.54 30.87 8.55
C GLU A 172 -9.44 31.18 9.58
N SER A 173 -8.47 30.28 9.69
CA SER A 173 -7.24 30.45 10.48
C SER A 173 -6.01 30.26 9.60
N LEU A 174 -4.82 30.60 10.11
CA LEU A 174 -3.55 30.48 9.38
C LEU A 174 -3.22 29.05 8.92
N SER A 175 -3.78 28.06 9.61
CA SER A 175 -3.56 26.63 9.38
C SER A 175 -4.75 25.95 8.70
N CYS A 176 -5.73 26.74 8.24
CA CYS A 176 -6.83 26.23 7.44
C CYS A 176 -6.44 26.03 5.98
N LEU A 177 -7.04 25.03 5.37
CA LEU A 177 -7.14 24.95 3.92
C LEU A 177 -8.12 26.01 3.39
N SER A 178 -7.99 26.34 2.10
CA SER A 178 -9.01 27.16 1.43
C SER A 178 -10.36 26.45 1.40
N LEU A 179 -11.44 27.20 1.18
CA LEU A 179 -12.79 26.62 1.04
C LEU A 179 -12.86 25.53 -0.03
N ASN A 180 -12.18 25.74 -1.17
CA ASN A 180 -12.16 24.78 -2.26
C ASN A 180 -11.40 23.50 -1.89
N GLU A 181 -10.27 23.61 -1.21
CA GLU A 181 -9.46 22.46 -0.79
C GLU A 181 -10.16 21.69 0.35
N THR A 182 -10.89 22.40 1.22
CA THR A 182 -11.67 21.79 2.31
C THR A 182 -12.76 20.85 1.79
N GLN A 183 -13.32 21.10 0.59
CA GLN A 183 -14.30 20.20 -0.03
C GLN A 183 -13.74 18.80 -0.30
N LEU A 184 -12.42 18.63 -0.41
CA LEU A 184 -11.79 17.32 -0.64
C LEU A 184 -11.89 16.38 0.58
N PHE A 185 -12.21 16.93 1.75
CA PHE A 185 -12.30 16.20 3.02
C PHE A 185 -13.75 15.97 3.47
N ARG A 186 -14.74 16.35 2.65
CA ARG A 186 -16.17 16.17 2.93
C ARG A 186 -16.79 15.04 2.09
#